data_AF-F1YZF9-F1
#
_entry.id   AF-F1YZF9-F1
#
_cell.length_a   1.000
_cell.length_b   1.000
_cell.length_c   1.000
_cell.angle_alpha   90.00
_cell.angle_beta   90.00
_cell.angle_gamma   90.00
#
_symmetry.space_group_name_H-M   'P 1'
#
loop_
_entity.id
_entity.type
_entity.pdbx_description
1 polymer ?
#
loop_
_entity_poly.entity_id
_entity_poly.type
_entity_poly.pdbx_seq_one_letter_code
_entity_poly.pdbx_strand_id
1 'polypeptide(L)'
;MEFNTYIEYLLNNNDIIYIDTSSVMFTKEFRGFIEYNYDKFINMNKRITITREVCLEIVKHYMSTIEEKHDKAKMVLSILKQFQEIFIIEGDTFNNEEIQRAFADSELLARITKTKPQYRQLLITNDKALSVDADSLNDLNSCKGKKIMVCYIDKNGNLNRGRTVNKQEDKAELNSVSSNEREVTQFEEDKVSQTQFAFSKALRIFLCGAGVFSLGIITGKYVK
;
A
#
# COMPACT_ATOMS: atom_id res chain seq x y z
N MET A 1 2.96 -28.52 2.57
CA MET A 1 2.14 -27.55 3.32
C MET A 1 0.97 -27.23 2.43
N GLU A 2 -0.23 -27.61 2.84
CA GLU A 2 -1.47 -27.25 2.12
C GLU A 2 -1.88 -25.85 2.57
N PHE A 3 -2.33 -25.02 1.63
CA PHE A 3 -2.83 -23.67 1.91
C PHE A 3 -4.35 -23.69 1.77
N ASN A 4 -5.07 -23.14 2.75
CA ASN A 4 -6.53 -23.13 2.73
C ASN A 4 -7.06 -22.04 1.79
N THR A 5 -6.25 -21.01 1.53
CA THR A 5 -6.63 -19.88 0.67
C THR A 5 -5.49 -19.43 -0.23
N TYR A 6 -5.82 -18.80 -1.35
CA TYR A 6 -4.84 -18.23 -2.28
C TYR A 6 -3.94 -17.17 -1.61
N ILE A 7 -4.49 -16.36 -0.69
CA ILE A 7 -3.70 -15.39 0.07
C ILE A 7 -2.68 -16.07 0.98
N GLU A 8 -3.00 -17.17 1.66
CA GLU A 8 -2.03 -17.91 2.49
C GLU A 8 -0.88 -18.45 1.64
N TYR A 9 -1.19 -18.97 0.44
CA TYR A 9 -0.16 -19.35 -0.52
C TYR A 9 0.76 -18.16 -0.85
N LEU A 10 0.19 -16.99 -1.16
CA LEU A 10 0.97 -15.79 -1.46
C LEU A 10 1.82 -15.32 -0.28
N LEU A 11 1.25 -15.26 0.92
CA LEU A 11 1.92 -14.83 2.13
C LEU A 11 3.09 -15.75 2.49
N ASN A 12 2.91 -17.07 2.36
CA ASN A 12 3.96 -18.04 2.63
C ASN A 12 5.09 -18.02 1.58
N ASN A 13 4.74 -17.77 0.31
CA ASN A 13 5.68 -17.87 -0.80
C ASN A 13 6.41 -16.56 -1.14
N ASN A 14 6.14 -15.47 -0.42
CA ASN A 14 6.82 -14.20 -0.63
C ASN A 14 7.49 -13.72 0.66
N ASP A 15 8.71 -13.25 0.51
CA ASP A 15 9.53 -12.74 1.61
C ASP A 15 9.22 -11.26 1.84
N ILE A 16 8.94 -10.52 0.76
CA ILE A 16 8.56 -9.11 0.77
C ILE A 16 7.25 -8.92 0.01
N ILE A 17 6.39 -8.06 0.54
CA ILE A 17 5.12 -7.69 -0.08
C ILE A 17 5.12 -6.18 -0.28
N TYR A 18 5.10 -5.73 -1.53
CA TYR A 18 4.92 -4.33 -1.90
C TYR A 18 3.48 -4.09 -2.34
N ILE A 19 3.00 -2.87 -2.11
CA ILE A 19 1.73 -2.40 -2.66
C ILE A 19 1.93 -1.03 -3.27
N ASP A 20 1.30 -0.82 -4.41
CA ASP A 20 1.37 0.41 -5.19
C ASP A 20 0.23 1.39 -4.82
N THR A 21 0.43 2.67 -5.14
CA THR A 21 -0.55 3.76 -4.95
C THR A 21 -1.88 3.44 -5.63
N SER A 22 -1.87 2.86 -6.84
CA SER A 22 -3.10 2.52 -7.56
C SER A 22 -3.99 1.53 -6.79
N SER A 23 -3.38 0.60 -6.04
CA SER A 23 -4.11 -0.38 -5.23
C SER A 23 -4.63 0.20 -3.93
N VAL A 24 -3.82 0.97 -3.19
CA VAL A 24 -4.29 1.57 -1.93
C VAL A 24 -5.37 2.62 -2.18
N MET A 25 -5.29 3.37 -3.28
CA MET A 25 -6.28 4.37 -3.67
C MET A 25 -7.59 3.77 -4.20
N PHE A 26 -7.67 2.45 -4.35
CA PHE A 26 -8.93 1.73 -4.57
C PHE A 26 -9.61 1.43 -3.22
N THR A 27 -9.97 2.51 -2.52
CA THR A 27 -10.07 2.55 -1.05
C THR A 27 -11.09 1.61 -0.42
N LYS A 28 -12.26 1.41 -1.04
CA LYS A 28 -13.29 0.51 -0.52
C LYS A 28 -12.83 -0.94 -0.58
N GLU A 29 -12.30 -1.35 -1.72
CA GLU A 29 -11.81 -2.68 -2.00
C GLU A 29 -10.53 -2.96 -1.22
N PHE A 30 -9.64 -1.98 -1.11
CA PHE A 30 -8.44 -2.06 -0.27
C PHE A 30 -8.82 -2.26 1.19
N ARG A 31 -9.78 -1.49 1.73
CA ARG A 31 -10.29 -1.69 3.10
C ARG A 31 -10.81 -3.11 3.29
N GLY A 32 -11.69 -3.59 2.39
CA GLY A 32 -12.25 -4.93 2.47
C GLY A 32 -11.18 -6.02 2.40
N PHE A 33 -10.17 -5.85 1.55
CA PHE A 33 -9.01 -6.74 1.46
C PHE A 33 -8.26 -6.82 2.80
N ILE A 34 -8.01 -5.67 3.43
CA ILE A 34 -7.30 -5.61 4.71
C ILE A 34 -8.12 -6.24 5.83
N GLU A 35 -9.38 -5.84 5.97
CA GLU A 35 -10.30 -6.35 7.01
C GLU A 35 -10.46 -7.87 6.92
N TYR A 36 -10.68 -8.40 5.72
CA TYR A 36 -10.90 -9.84 5.51
C TYR A 36 -9.64 -10.70 5.74
N ASN A 37 -8.45 -10.14 5.58
CA ASN A 37 -7.18 -10.88 5.64
C ASN A 37 -6.31 -10.52 6.85
N TYR A 38 -6.77 -9.62 7.72
CA TYR A 38 -5.99 -9.11 8.86
C TYR A 38 -5.40 -10.24 9.70
N ASP A 39 -6.22 -11.19 10.15
CA ASP A 39 -5.77 -12.31 10.98
C ASP A 39 -4.73 -13.19 10.27
N LYS A 40 -4.83 -13.34 8.95
CA LYS A 40 -3.85 -14.11 8.16
C LYS A 40 -2.49 -13.43 8.15
N PHE A 41 -2.45 -12.10 7.99
CA PHE A 41 -1.21 -11.33 8.09
C PHE A 41 -0.58 -11.43 9.47
N ILE A 42 -1.37 -11.28 10.53
CA ILE A 42 -0.90 -11.39 11.92
C ILE A 42 -0.37 -12.79 12.22
N ASN A 43 -1.16 -13.83 11.95
CA ASN A 43 -0.82 -15.21 12.28
C ASN A 43 0.42 -15.72 11.53
N MET A 44 0.63 -15.23 10.29
CA MET A 44 1.80 -15.60 9.48
C MET A 44 2.99 -14.66 9.69
N ASN A 45 2.87 -13.64 10.57
CA ASN A 45 3.84 -12.58 10.79
C ASN A 45 4.31 -11.94 9.47
N LYS A 46 3.35 -11.59 8.62
CA LYS A 46 3.58 -10.94 7.33
C LYS A 46 3.09 -9.50 7.39
N ARG A 47 3.79 -8.63 6.67
CA ARG A 47 3.46 -7.20 6.59
C ARG A 47 3.59 -6.73 5.15
N ILE A 48 2.75 -5.76 4.79
CA ILE A 48 2.78 -5.07 3.51
C ILE A 48 3.68 -3.84 3.66
N THR A 49 4.68 -3.70 2.81
CA THR A 49 5.54 -2.53 2.76
C THR A 49 4.89 -1.44 1.93
N ILE A 50 4.56 -0.32 2.58
CA ILE A 50 4.24 0.95 1.91
C ILE A 50 5.57 1.69 1.75
N THR A 51 6.12 1.67 0.54
CA THR A 51 7.43 2.28 0.27
C THR A 51 7.38 3.79 0.44
N ARG A 52 8.54 4.41 0.64
CA ARG A 52 8.67 5.87 0.75
C ARG A 52 7.99 6.60 -0.40
N GLU A 53 8.09 6.08 -1.61
CA GLU A 53 7.60 6.70 -2.83
C GLU A 53 6.07 6.61 -2.93
N VAL A 54 5.49 5.49 -2.50
CA VAL A 54 4.03 5.33 -2.35
C VAL A 54 3.52 6.27 -1.24
N CYS A 55 4.24 6.40 -0.12
CA CYS A 55 3.91 7.39 0.92
C CYS A 55 3.90 8.82 0.36
N LEU A 56 4.90 9.21 -0.44
CA LEU A 56 4.97 10.52 -1.06
C LEU A 56 3.78 10.79 -1.99
N GLU A 57 3.37 9.81 -2.80
CA GLU A 57 2.19 9.93 -3.67
C GLU A 57 0.88 10.04 -2.89
N ILE A 58 0.71 9.26 -1.82
CA ILE A 58 -0.45 9.39 -0.93
C ILE A 58 -0.50 10.81 -0.34
N VAL A 59 0.64 11.35 0.14
CA VAL A 59 0.72 12.72 0.65
C VAL A 59 0.41 13.75 -0.44
N LYS A 60 0.92 13.56 -1.66
CA LYS A 60 0.62 14.41 -2.83
C LYS A 60 -0.88 14.44 -3.13
N HIS A 61 -1.56 13.29 -3.06
CA HIS A 61 -3.00 13.20 -3.24
C HIS A 61 -3.78 13.82 -2.09
N TYR A 62 -3.31 13.67 -0.85
CA TYR A 62 -3.90 14.36 0.30
C TYR A 62 -3.76 15.89 0.17
N MET A 63 -2.67 16.40 -0.39
CA MET A 63 -2.51 17.84 -0.68
C MET A 63 -3.29 18.34 -1.90
N SER A 64 -3.95 17.44 -2.62
CA SER A 64 -4.61 17.80 -3.87
C SER A 64 -5.84 18.68 -3.60
N THR A 65 -6.04 19.66 -4.46
CA THR A 65 -7.29 20.42 -4.54
C THR A 65 -8.43 19.64 -5.20
N ILE A 66 -8.14 18.46 -5.77
CA ILE A 66 -9.14 17.56 -6.33
C ILE A 66 -9.72 16.72 -5.19
N GLU A 67 -10.97 17.00 -4.83
CA GLU A 67 -11.70 16.40 -3.70
C GLU A 67 -11.62 14.86 -3.70
N GLU A 68 -11.88 14.22 -4.85
CA GLU A 68 -11.83 12.76 -4.96
C GLU A 68 -10.46 12.17 -4.57
N LYS A 69 -9.36 12.83 -4.97
CA LYS A 69 -8.00 12.39 -4.63
C LYS A 69 -7.69 12.63 -3.16
N HIS A 70 -8.11 13.79 -2.64
CA HIS A 70 -7.97 14.14 -1.24
C HIS A 70 -8.68 13.13 -0.33
N ASP A 71 -9.95 12.84 -0.60
CA ASP A 71 -10.78 11.95 0.20
C ASP A 71 -10.27 10.51 0.16
N LYS A 72 -9.87 10.02 -1.03
CA LYS A 72 -9.25 8.70 -1.15
C LYS A 72 -7.97 8.62 -0.31
N ALA A 73 -7.07 9.61 -0.42
CA ALA A 73 -5.84 9.61 0.37
C ALA A 73 -6.12 9.66 1.88
N LYS A 74 -7.11 10.46 2.31
CA LYS A 74 -7.55 10.51 3.71
C LYS A 74 -8.07 9.15 4.20
N MET A 75 -8.85 8.44 3.38
CA MET A 75 -9.29 7.07 3.69
C MET A 75 -8.10 6.11 3.79
N VAL A 76 -7.14 6.17 2.86
CA VAL A 76 -5.92 5.33 2.93
C VAL A 76 -5.18 5.56 4.24
N LEU A 77 -4.93 6.81 4.61
CA LEU A 77 -4.26 7.14 5.88
C LEU A 77 -5.02 6.60 7.10
N SER A 78 -6.36 6.61 7.07
CA SER A 78 -7.19 6.01 8.12
C SER A 78 -7.01 4.49 8.23
N ILE A 79 -6.95 3.79 7.09
CA ILE A 79 -6.75 2.33 7.02
C ILE A 79 -5.35 1.98 7.53
N LEU A 80 -4.32 2.68 7.05
CA LEU A 80 -2.93 2.47 7.47
C LEU A 80 -2.75 2.67 8.98
N LYS A 81 -3.46 3.66 9.56
CA LYS A 81 -3.46 3.88 11.01
C LYS A 81 -4.20 2.77 11.76
N GLN A 82 -5.36 2.37 11.27
CA GLN A 82 -6.23 1.38 11.93
C GLN A 82 -5.58 -0.01 11.97
N PHE A 83 -4.82 -0.39 10.94
CA PHE A 83 -4.20 -1.71 10.81
C PHE A 83 -2.67 -1.64 10.75
N GLN A 84 -2.06 -0.74 11.52
CA GLN A 84 -0.62 -0.45 11.49
C GLN A 84 0.30 -1.68 11.69
N GLU A 85 -0.19 -2.70 12.38
CA GLU A 85 0.51 -3.93 12.73
C GLU A 85 0.90 -4.71 11.48
N ILE A 86 0.08 -4.66 10.43
CA ILE A 86 0.32 -5.38 9.18
C ILE A 86 1.03 -4.52 8.12
N PHE A 87 1.44 -3.29 8.44
CA PHE A 87 2.13 -2.40 7.51
C PHE A 87 3.54 -2.05 7.96
N ILE A 88 4.50 -2.13 7.05
CA ILE A 88 5.81 -1.48 7.19
C ILE A 88 5.73 -0.18 6.40
N ILE A 89 5.65 0.95 7.10
CA ILE A 89 5.56 2.28 6.47
C ILE A 89 6.96 2.88 6.44
N GLU A 90 7.47 3.13 5.24
CA GLU A 90 8.78 3.75 5.05
C GLU A 90 8.66 5.27 4.86
N GLY A 91 9.70 5.98 5.30
CA GLY A 91 9.84 7.42 5.10
C GLY A 91 9.48 8.21 6.34
N ASP A 92 10.47 8.96 6.82
CA ASP A 92 10.39 9.60 8.15
C ASP A 92 10.21 11.11 8.05
N THR A 93 10.52 11.67 6.87
CA THR A 93 10.46 13.09 6.53
C THR A 93 10.18 13.23 5.03
N PHE A 94 9.43 14.25 4.64
CA PHE A 94 9.13 14.54 3.24
C PHE A 94 9.33 16.04 3.01
N ASN A 95 10.06 16.42 1.96
CA ASN A 95 10.12 17.81 1.53
C ASN A 95 9.21 18.05 0.32
N ASN A 96 8.84 19.31 0.07
CA ASN A 96 7.90 19.66 -0.99
C ASN A 96 8.41 19.26 -2.39
N GLU A 97 9.71 19.33 -2.65
CA GLU A 97 10.27 18.94 -3.95
C GLU A 97 10.12 17.44 -4.21
N GLU A 98 10.42 16.60 -3.21
CA GLU A 98 10.23 15.15 -3.28
C GLU A 98 8.78 14.78 -3.52
N ILE A 99 7.83 15.44 -2.83
CA ILE A 99 6.39 15.21 -3.02
C ILE A 99 5.98 15.53 -4.46
N GLN A 100 6.48 16.63 -5.04
CA GLN A 100 6.12 16.98 -6.41
C GLN A 100 6.71 16.01 -7.44
N ARG A 101 7.96 15.58 -7.24
CA ARG A 101 8.66 14.63 -8.12
C ARG A 101 8.27 13.18 -7.91
N ALA A 102 7.50 12.86 -6.86
CA ALA A 102 7.12 11.50 -6.52
C ALA A 102 6.45 10.80 -7.71
N PHE A 103 7.02 9.65 -8.06
CA PHE A 103 6.54 8.72 -9.07
C PHE A 103 6.83 7.30 -8.59
N ALA A 104 5.82 6.62 -8.06
CA ALA A 104 5.99 5.34 -7.36
C ALA A 104 6.37 4.21 -8.32
N ASP A 105 5.81 4.18 -9.53
CA ASP A 105 5.98 3.08 -10.49
C ASP A 105 7.45 2.78 -10.80
N SER A 106 8.23 3.79 -11.21
CA SER A 106 9.64 3.58 -11.60
C SER A 106 10.51 3.17 -10.42
N GLU A 107 10.24 3.72 -9.25
CA GLU A 107 11.00 3.45 -8.03
C GLU A 107 10.68 2.07 -7.46
N LEU A 108 9.41 1.65 -7.53
CA LEU A 108 8.99 0.28 -7.21
C LEU A 108 9.66 -0.73 -8.17
N LEU A 109 9.65 -0.49 -9.49
CA LEU A 109 10.31 -1.36 -10.45
C LEU A 109 11.83 -1.45 -10.22
N ALA A 110 12.49 -0.31 -9.99
CA ALA A 110 13.91 -0.25 -9.70
C ALA A 110 14.23 -1.03 -8.42
N ARG A 111 13.43 -0.85 -7.37
CA ARG A 111 13.57 -1.55 -6.11
C ARG A 111 13.38 -3.05 -6.26
N ILE A 112 12.29 -3.47 -6.90
CA ILE A 112 11.98 -4.89 -7.14
C ILE A 112 13.13 -5.55 -7.90
N THR A 113 13.62 -4.89 -8.95
CA THR A 113 14.77 -5.37 -9.74
C THR A 113 16.02 -5.54 -8.88
N LYS A 114 16.33 -4.55 -8.02
CA LYS A 114 17.51 -4.55 -7.15
C LYS A 114 17.46 -5.65 -6.08
N THR A 115 16.29 -5.93 -5.53
CA THR A 115 16.10 -6.92 -4.44
C THR A 115 15.78 -8.33 -4.97
N LYS A 116 15.44 -8.47 -6.25
CA LYS A 116 15.13 -9.74 -6.93
C LYS A 116 16.15 -10.87 -6.69
N PRO A 117 17.48 -10.63 -6.66
CA PRO A 117 18.43 -11.71 -6.43
C PRO A 117 18.28 -12.37 -5.05
N GLN A 118 17.76 -11.63 -4.06
CA GLN A 118 17.74 -12.03 -2.65
C GLN A 118 16.37 -12.53 -2.20
N TYR A 119 15.29 -11.89 -2.64
CA TYR A 119 13.96 -12.08 -2.05
C TYR A 119 12.91 -12.47 -3.08
N ARG A 120 12.05 -13.43 -2.73
CA ARG A 120 10.76 -13.66 -3.42
C ARG A 120 9.83 -12.51 -3.06
N GLN A 121 9.18 -11.93 -4.06
CA GLN A 121 8.49 -10.66 -3.89
C GLN A 121 7.08 -10.75 -4.44
N LEU A 122 6.13 -10.19 -3.70
CA LEU A 122 4.77 -9.94 -4.18
C LEU A 122 4.61 -8.44 -4.43
N LEU A 123 4.22 -8.05 -5.65
CA LEU A 123 3.71 -6.71 -5.93
C LEU A 123 2.18 -6.76 -6.04
N ILE A 124 1.50 -5.94 -5.25
CA ILE A 124 0.06 -5.70 -5.37
C ILE A 124 -0.12 -4.35 -6.09
N THR A 125 -0.62 -4.38 -7.32
CA THR A 125 -0.91 -3.17 -8.11
C THR A 125 -2.18 -3.35 -8.94
N ASN A 126 -2.98 -2.28 -9.01
CA ASN A 126 -4.14 -2.20 -9.91
C ASN A 126 -3.79 -1.50 -11.23
N ASP A 127 -2.56 -0.97 -11.35
CA ASP A 127 -2.01 -0.47 -12.60
C ASP A 127 -1.61 -1.65 -13.51
N LYS A 128 -2.17 -1.65 -14.72
CA LYS A 128 -1.97 -2.73 -15.69
C LYS A 128 -0.59 -2.69 -16.33
N ALA A 129 -0.03 -1.50 -16.55
CA ALA A 129 1.30 -1.35 -17.14
C ALA A 129 2.36 -1.77 -16.12
N LEU A 130 2.27 -1.27 -14.89
CA LEU A 130 3.17 -1.67 -13.81
C LEU A 130 3.11 -3.17 -13.53
N SER A 131 1.91 -3.77 -13.58
CA SER A 131 1.74 -5.22 -13.45
C SER A 131 2.52 -6.00 -14.52
N VAL A 132 2.45 -5.55 -15.77
CA VAL A 132 3.11 -6.21 -16.90
C VAL A 132 4.62 -6.01 -16.82
N ASP A 133 5.07 -4.80 -16.52
CA ASP A 133 6.48 -4.46 -16.38
C ASP A 133 7.13 -5.28 -15.26
N ALA A 134 6.49 -5.34 -14.08
CA ALA A 134 7.00 -6.10 -12.94
C ALA A 134 7.04 -7.62 -13.19
N ASP A 135 6.05 -8.17 -13.90
CA ASP A 135 6.06 -9.59 -14.29
C ASP A 135 7.18 -9.90 -15.27
N SER A 136 7.41 -9.01 -16.26
CA SER A 136 8.46 -9.15 -17.27
C SER A 136 9.87 -9.21 -16.68
N LEU A 137 10.08 -8.65 -15.48
CA LEU A 137 11.35 -8.75 -14.75
C LEU A 137 11.74 -10.21 -14.45
N ASN A 138 10.77 -11.14 -14.41
CA ASN A 138 11.05 -12.56 -14.24
C ASN A 138 11.80 -13.18 -15.41
N ASP A 139 11.67 -12.61 -16.62
CA ASP A 139 12.20 -13.16 -17.86
C ASP A 139 13.56 -12.56 -18.25
N LEU A 140 14.14 -11.72 -17.38
CA LEU A 140 15.44 -11.09 -17.63
C LEU A 140 16.59 -12.09 -17.53
N ASN A 141 17.32 -12.26 -18.63
CA ASN A 141 18.50 -13.12 -18.71
C ASN A 141 19.67 -12.62 -17.87
N SER A 142 19.88 -11.29 -17.85
CA SER A 142 21.00 -10.64 -17.16
C SER A 142 20.71 -10.38 -15.67
N CYS A 143 19.44 -10.35 -15.29
CA CYS A 143 18.98 -10.03 -13.94
C CYS A 143 18.21 -11.22 -13.34
N LYS A 144 18.86 -12.39 -13.33
CA LYS A 144 18.30 -13.59 -12.70
C LYS A 144 18.12 -13.39 -11.20
N GLY A 145 17.15 -14.07 -10.63
CA GLY A 145 16.87 -13.99 -9.20
C GLY A 145 15.63 -14.77 -8.83
N LYS A 146 15.11 -14.51 -7.62
CA LYS A 146 13.88 -15.11 -7.11
C LYS A 146 12.66 -14.63 -7.90
N LYS A 147 11.55 -15.37 -7.75
CA LYS A 147 10.29 -15.10 -8.44
C LYS A 147 9.66 -13.81 -7.91
N ILE A 148 9.16 -13.00 -8.84
CA ILE A 148 8.27 -11.88 -8.57
C ILE A 148 6.86 -12.36 -8.91
N MET A 149 5.98 -12.34 -7.92
CA MET A 149 4.54 -12.54 -8.09
C MET A 149 3.88 -11.17 -8.19
N VAL A 150 2.89 -11.06 -9.08
CA VAL A 150 2.12 -9.82 -9.25
C VAL A 150 0.66 -10.15 -9.05
N CYS A 151 -0.04 -9.34 -8.26
CA CYS A 151 -1.47 -9.46 -8.00
C CYS A 151 -2.17 -8.11 -8.05
N TYR A 152 -3.49 -8.12 -8.19
CA TYR A 152 -4.35 -6.93 -8.08
C TYR A 152 -5.54 -7.20 -7.15
N ILE A 153 -6.10 -6.14 -6.56
CA ILE A 153 -7.32 -6.22 -5.75
C ILE A 153 -8.54 -6.03 -6.66
N ASP A 154 -9.46 -6.98 -6.68
CA ASP A 154 -10.70 -6.86 -7.45
C ASP A 154 -11.76 -6.00 -6.76
N LYS A 155 -12.87 -5.75 -7.46
CA LYS A 155 -14.04 -4.99 -6.96
C LYS A 155 -14.69 -5.56 -5.70
N ASN A 156 -14.31 -6.78 -5.29
CA ASN A 156 -14.83 -7.46 -4.11
C ASN A 156 -13.78 -7.53 -2.99
N GLY A 157 -12.61 -6.90 -3.14
CA GLY A 157 -11.51 -6.98 -2.16
C GLY A 157 -10.70 -8.27 -2.20
N ASN A 158 -10.81 -9.10 -3.25
CA ASN A 158 -10.03 -10.33 -3.38
C ASN A 158 -8.75 -10.10 -4.19
N LEU A 159 -7.65 -10.74 -3.79
CA LEU A 159 -6.43 -10.79 -4.61
C LEU A 159 -6.58 -11.77 -5.76
N ASN A 160 -6.19 -11.34 -6.94
CA ASN A 160 -6.15 -12.13 -8.15
C ASN A 160 -4.78 -11.98 -8.82
N ARG A 161 -4.35 -13.00 -9.58
CA ARG A 161 -3.08 -12.95 -10.33
C ARG A 161 -3.10 -11.76 -11.31
N GLY A 162 -2.01 -10.99 -11.28
CA GLY A 162 -1.77 -9.83 -12.14
C GLY A 162 -1.70 -10.22 -13.61
N ARG A 163 -1.72 -9.21 -14.48
CA ARG A 163 -1.60 -9.41 -15.92
C ARG A 163 -0.15 -9.68 -16.28
N THR A 164 0.08 -10.73 -17.08
CA THR A 164 1.39 -11.14 -17.57
C THR A 164 1.56 -10.78 -19.06
N VAL A 165 2.80 -10.66 -19.53
CA VAL A 165 3.14 -10.37 -20.95
C VAL A 165 2.64 -11.49 -21.86
N ASN A 166 2.64 -12.73 -21.36
CA ASN A 166 2.16 -13.91 -22.09
C ASN A 166 0.71 -14.23 -21.70
N LYS A 167 -0.25 -13.63 -22.41
CA LYS A 167 -1.65 -14.10 -22.43
C LYS A 167 -1.90 -15.00 -23.64
N GLN A 168 -1.34 -16.20 -23.62
CA GLN A 168 -2.00 -17.40 -24.13
C GLN A 168 -1.76 -18.50 -23.10
N GLU A 169 -2.86 -19.03 -22.57
CA GLU A 169 -2.94 -20.26 -21.75
C GLU A 169 -2.28 -20.26 -20.38
N ASP A 170 -3.07 -19.96 -19.35
CA ASP A 170 -2.92 -20.53 -18.00
C ASP A 170 -4.31 -20.62 -17.37
N LYS A 171 -5.18 -21.43 -18.00
CA LYS A 171 -6.44 -21.90 -17.40
C LYS A 171 -6.25 -23.19 -16.59
N ALA A 172 -5.02 -23.68 -16.44
CA ALA A 172 -4.77 -25.06 -15.99
C ALA A 172 -4.33 -25.24 -14.52
N GLU A 173 -3.88 -24.20 -13.80
CA GLU A 173 -3.38 -24.38 -12.42
C GLU A 173 -4.33 -23.95 -11.29
N LEU A 174 -5.58 -23.55 -11.58
CA LEU A 174 -6.51 -23.05 -10.55
C LEU A 174 -7.78 -23.90 -10.35
N ASN A 175 -7.75 -25.19 -10.69
CA ASN A 175 -8.90 -26.09 -10.50
C ASN A 175 -8.86 -26.92 -9.20
N SER A 176 -7.91 -26.71 -8.28
CA SER A 176 -7.83 -27.48 -7.03
C SER A 176 -8.22 -26.75 -5.75
N VAL A 177 -8.51 -25.45 -5.78
CA VAL A 177 -9.00 -24.74 -4.58
C VAL A 177 -10.06 -23.71 -4.96
N SER A 178 -11.27 -24.19 -5.24
CA SER A 178 -12.47 -23.35 -5.14
C SER A 178 -13.68 -24.18 -4.76
N SER A 179 -14.14 -23.99 -3.53
CA SER A 179 -15.56 -23.93 -3.17
C SER A 179 -15.68 -23.70 -1.66
N ASN A 180 -16.05 -22.48 -1.25
CA ASN A 180 -17.33 -22.25 -0.58
C ASN A 180 -17.52 -20.77 -0.19
N GLU A 181 -18.44 -20.17 -0.94
CA GLU A 181 -19.55 -19.28 -0.59
C GLU A 181 -19.45 -18.30 0.60
N ARG A 182 -19.88 -17.08 0.25
CA ARG A 182 -20.05 -15.91 1.10
C ARG A 182 -21.39 -15.99 1.81
N GLU A 183 -21.40 -15.77 3.12
CA GLU A 183 -22.56 -15.22 3.82
C GLU A 183 -22.34 -13.70 3.97
N VAL A 184 -23.32 -12.94 3.49
CA VAL A 184 -23.36 -11.48 3.57
C VAL A 184 -24.05 -11.11 4.87
N THR A 185 -23.33 -10.47 5.78
CA THR A 185 -23.94 -9.72 6.88
C THR A 185 -23.85 -8.21 6.60
N GLN A 186 -25.01 -7.56 6.68
CA GLN A 186 -25.16 -6.10 6.74
C GLN A 186 -24.85 -5.58 8.16
N PHE A 187 -24.96 -4.27 8.36
CA PHE A 187 -24.81 -3.46 9.60
C PHE A 187 -23.38 -2.96 9.87
N GLU A 188 -23.10 -1.76 10.38
CA GLU A 188 -23.85 -0.54 10.71
C GLU A 188 -22.80 0.60 10.81
N GLU A 189 -23.16 1.86 10.54
CA GLU A 189 -22.24 3.01 10.70
C GLU A 189 -22.06 3.35 12.18
N ASP A 190 -20.88 3.04 12.74
CA ASP A 190 -20.50 3.51 14.06
C ASP A 190 -19.53 4.70 14.01
N LYS A 191 -19.95 5.78 14.69
CA LYS A 191 -19.20 7.01 14.89
C LYS A 191 -18.04 6.77 15.85
N VAL A 192 -16.81 6.75 15.35
CA VAL A 192 -15.61 6.65 16.20
C VAL A 192 -15.14 8.04 16.65
N SER A 193 -15.09 8.19 17.98
CA SER A 193 -14.69 9.40 18.69
C SER A 193 -13.17 9.61 18.69
N GLN A 194 -12.78 10.86 18.93
CA GLN A 194 -11.40 11.35 18.91
C GLN A 194 -10.59 10.79 20.08
N THR A 195 -9.53 10.03 19.79
CA THR A 195 -8.40 9.79 20.73
C THR A 195 -7.04 9.86 20.04
N GLN A 196 -6.10 10.41 20.80
CA GLN A 196 -4.77 10.94 20.46
C GLN A 196 -3.80 9.93 19.80
N PHE A 197 -3.03 10.46 18.85
CA PHE A 197 -2.07 9.75 18.00
C PHE A 197 -0.64 9.77 18.55
N ALA A 198 0.09 8.67 18.34
CA ALA A 198 1.54 8.66 18.25
C ALA A 198 1.98 7.94 16.97
N PHE A 199 2.21 8.72 15.90
CA PHE A 199 2.92 8.31 14.69
C PHE A 199 4.07 9.31 14.49
N SER A 200 5.23 8.82 14.07
CA SER A 200 6.55 9.46 14.16
C SER A 200 6.60 10.90 13.62
N LYS A 201 7.52 11.70 14.20
CA LYS A 201 7.62 13.18 14.20
C LYS A 201 7.24 13.97 12.93
N ALA A 202 7.29 13.43 11.71
CA ALA A 202 6.83 14.15 10.52
C ALA A 202 5.29 14.15 10.35
N LEU A 203 4.60 13.08 10.77
CA LEU A 203 3.13 13.07 10.81
C LEU A 203 2.58 13.98 11.92
N ARG A 204 3.41 14.37 12.90
CA ARG A 204 3.03 15.33 13.96
C ARG A 204 2.89 16.76 13.48
N ILE A 205 3.67 17.19 12.47
CA ILE A 205 3.48 18.51 11.84
C ILE A 205 2.09 18.57 11.17
N PHE A 206 1.60 17.41 10.74
CA PHE A 206 0.37 17.28 9.99
C PHE A 206 -0.92 17.42 10.81
N LEU A 207 -0.89 17.11 12.10
CA LEU A 207 -2.06 17.16 13.00
C LEU A 207 -2.23 18.50 13.74
N CYS A 208 -1.29 19.44 13.63
CA CYS A 208 -1.42 20.80 14.19
C CYS A 208 -1.82 21.84 13.13
N GLY A 209 -2.25 21.40 11.94
CA GLY A 209 -2.58 22.26 10.81
C GLY A 209 -4.00 22.81 10.80
N ALA A 210 -4.52 23.36 11.91
CA ALA A 210 -5.50 24.46 11.90
C ALA A 210 -5.69 25.03 13.32
N GLY A 211 -5.15 26.23 13.59
CA GLY A 211 -5.67 27.09 14.66
C GLY A 211 -4.65 27.71 15.63
N VAL A 212 -4.33 28.98 15.37
CA VAL A 212 -3.95 30.06 16.33
C VAL A 212 -2.54 29.92 16.95
N PHE A 213 -1.59 30.83 16.75
CA PHE A 213 -1.49 32.20 17.27
C PHE A 213 -0.61 33.05 16.33
N SER A 214 -1.17 34.07 15.68
CA SER A 214 -1.24 35.49 16.11
C SER A 214 0.07 36.27 15.95
N LEU A 215 -0.09 37.41 15.28
CA LEU A 215 0.81 38.56 15.23
C LEU A 215 1.61 38.80 16.53
N GLY A 216 2.85 39.26 16.37
CA GLY A 216 3.26 40.49 17.03
C GLY A 216 4.25 40.37 18.20
N ILE A 217 5.36 41.11 18.01
CA ILE A 217 6.17 41.80 19.01
C ILE A 217 7.28 40.97 19.69
N ILE A 218 8.48 41.06 19.11
CA ILE A 218 9.72 41.11 19.90
C ILE A 218 10.03 42.59 20.11
N THR A 219 9.74 43.11 21.31
CA THR A 219 10.30 44.39 21.76
C THR A 219 11.78 44.19 22.07
N GLY A 220 12.66 44.54 21.13
CA GLY A 220 14.06 44.80 21.43
C GLY A 220 14.20 46.21 22.00
N LYS A 221 14.17 46.35 23.33
CA LYS A 221 14.60 47.60 23.98
C LYS A 221 16.13 47.64 23.98
N TYR A 222 16.64 48.66 23.29
CA TYR A 222 17.96 49.26 23.46
C TYR A 222 18.35 49.38 24.95
N VAL A 223 19.58 48.99 25.26
CA VAL A 223 20.32 49.60 26.37
C VAL A 223 21.62 50.15 25.80
N LYS A 224 21.87 51.38 26.21
CA LYS A 224 22.93 52.31 25.82
C LYS A 224 24.25 51.95 26.49
#